data_AF-A0A7Z2VBR6-F1
#
_entry.id   AF-A0A7Z2VBR6-F1
#
_cell.length_a   1.000
_cell.length_b   1.000
_cell.length_c   1.000
_cell.angle_alpha   90.00
_cell.angle_beta   90.00
_cell.angle_gamma   90.00
#
_symmetry.space_group_name_H-M   'P 1'
#
loop_
_entity.id
_entity.type
_entity.pdbx_description
1 polymer ?
#
loop_
_entity_poly.entity_id
_entity_poly.type
_entity_poly.pdbx_seq_one_letter_code
_entity_poly.pdbx_strand_id
1 'polypeptide(L)'
;MRRALVYAGGVLALVLSGCASRPVMEQERSQREDSVDQRMLPLQSGAGGAAAIQAYTLSSTQRFRMPRAVRSDTPALPPESPRQTLAPTTVCVQVILTADGAVQRVDPLSDRDECGAVLLPEHADLLQVVRAAVMQWQFVPAAMCTYAPGAPPPADLDDCTGSAHVEPVPVTLPFAFTFEVRQGKASVRPGQVE
;
A
#
# COMPACT_ATOMS: atom_id res chain seq x y z
N MET A 1 -21.50 36.04 84.38
CA MET A 1 -20.66 34.87 84.76
C MET A 1 -20.31 34.14 83.47
N ARG A 2 -19.04 34.21 83.00
CA ARG A 2 -18.09 33.07 82.91
C ARG A 2 -18.72 31.86 82.19
N ARG A 3 -18.32 31.44 80.99
CA ARG A 3 -16.95 31.16 80.50
C ARG A 3 -16.91 31.10 78.97
N ALA A 4 -15.83 31.61 78.41
CA ALA A 4 -15.34 31.28 77.07
C ALA A 4 -14.80 29.84 77.05
N LEU A 5 -14.87 29.19 75.89
CA LEU A 5 -13.87 28.20 75.45
C LEU A 5 -13.86 28.15 73.91
N VAL A 6 -12.65 28.37 73.42
CA VAL A 6 -12.16 28.43 72.04
C VAL A 6 -11.97 27.01 71.50
N TYR A 7 -12.31 26.77 70.22
CA TYR A 7 -11.66 25.80 69.32
C TYR A 7 -12.02 26.26 67.88
N ALA A 8 -11.14 26.93 67.14
CA ALA A 8 -9.93 26.44 66.46
C ALA A 8 -10.23 25.45 65.32
N GLY A 9 -9.92 25.88 64.10
CA GLY A 9 -9.47 25.00 63.02
C GLY A 9 -10.51 24.68 61.94
N GLY A 10 -10.29 25.22 60.74
CA GLY A 10 -10.98 24.74 59.53
C GLY A 10 -10.99 25.75 58.40
N VAL A 11 -9.82 26.12 57.87
CA VAL A 11 -9.73 26.81 56.57
C VAL A 11 -10.20 25.82 55.51
N LEU A 12 -11.39 26.04 54.96
CA LEU A 12 -11.93 25.28 53.85
C LEU A 12 -11.21 25.73 52.57
N ALA A 13 -10.19 24.98 52.15
CA ALA A 13 -9.52 25.17 50.88
C ALA A 13 -10.49 24.79 49.74
N LEU A 14 -11.00 25.80 49.03
CA LEU A 14 -11.72 25.62 47.77
C LEU A 14 -10.74 25.08 46.71
N VAL A 15 -10.83 23.79 46.41
CA VAL A 15 -10.13 23.18 45.29
C VAL A 15 -10.83 23.63 44.01
N LEU A 16 -10.23 24.60 43.32
CA LEU A 16 -10.58 24.94 41.94
C LEU A 16 -10.21 23.74 41.05
N SER A 17 -11.18 22.90 40.72
CA SER A 17 -11.06 21.91 39.65
C SER A 17 -11.03 22.65 38.31
N GLY A 18 -9.83 23.06 37.89
CA GLY A 18 -9.59 23.54 36.53
C GLY A 18 -9.73 22.37 35.57
N CYS A 19 -10.73 22.41 34.69
CA CYS A 19 -10.75 21.57 33.49
C CYS A 19 -9.53 21.96 32.65
N ALA A 20 -8.46 21.18 32.76
CA ALA A 20 -7.36 21.24 31.81
C ALA A 20 -7.89 20.69 30.47
N SER A 21 -8.53 21.55 29.70
CA SER A 21 -8.78 21.33 28.28
C SER A 21 -7.40 21.20 27.64
N ARG A 22 -6.92 19.96 27.48
CA ARG A 22 -5.73 19.69 26.68
C ARG A 22 -6.03 20.25 25.30
N PRO A 23 -5.23 21.20 24.76
CA PRO A 23 -5.32 21.50 23.34
C PRO A 23 -4.96 20.19 22.65
N VAL A 24 -5.99 19.63 22.03
CA VAL A 24 -5.93 18.49 21.15
C VAL A 24 -4.84 18.79 20.12
N MET A 25 -3.71 18.07 20.26
CA MET A 25 -2.60 18.05 19.32
C MET A 25 -3.05 17.25 18.08
N GLU A 26 -4.13 17.71 17.44
CA GLU A 26 -4.80 17.07 16.30
C GLU A 26 -5.00 18.05 15.14
N GLN A 27 -4.56 19.30 15.31
CA GLN A 27 -4.81 20.34 14.31
C GLN A 27 -3.69 20.48 13.26
N GLU A 28 -2.52 19.87 13.45
CA GLU A 28 -1.45 19.88 12.44
C GLU A 28 -1.54 18.69 11.47
N ARG A 29 -2.04 17.54 11.93
CA ARG A 29 -2.31 16.38 11.07
C ARG A 29 -3.53 16.56 10.17
N SER A 30 -4.41 17.51 10.50
CA SER A 30 -5.67 17.78 9.78
C SER A 30 -5.51 18.68 8.53
N GLN A 31 -4.31 19.16 8.19
CA GLN A 31 -4.09 20.03 7.01
C GLN A 31 -3.32 19.38 5.85
N ARG A 32 -2.87 18.13 6.02
CA ARG A 32 -2.10 17.39 5.03
C ARG A 32 -2.95 16.25 4.50
N GLU A 33 -3.25 16.27 3.21
CA GLU A 33 -3.91 15.18 2.50
C GLU A 33 -2.85 14.45 1.66
N ASP A 34 -2.73 13.13 1.85
CA ASP A 34 -1.86 12.24 1.09
C ASP A 34 -2.71 11.21 0.35
N SER A 35 -2.41 10.98 -0.92
CA SER A 35 -3.08 9.96 -1.74
C SER A 35 -2.04 9.12 -2.48
N VAL A 36 -2.29 7.82 -2.55
CA VAL A 36 -1.47 6.88 -3.31
C VAL A 36 -2.35 6.07 -4.23
N ASP A 37 -2.22 6.32 -5.54
CA ASP A 37 -2.85 5.48 -6.55
C ASP A 37 -1.95 4.29 -6.88
N GLN A 38 -2.53 3.11 -6.98
CA GLN A 38 -1.82 1.86 -7.29
C GLN A 38 -2.35 1.26 -8.59
N ARG A 39 -1.44 0.91 -9.50
CA ARG A 39 -1.78 0.12 -10.69
C ARG A 39 -0.72 -0.92 -11.05
N MET A 40 -1.18 -2.06 -11.59
CA MET A 40 -0.29 -3.03 -12.24
C MET A 40 0.00 -2.56 -13.66
N LEU A 41 1.26 -2.65 -14.09
CA LEU A 41 1.67 -2.26 -15.43
C LEU A 41 1.63 -3.47 -16.39
N PRO A 42 1.31 -3.27 -17.68
CA PRO A 42 1.44 -4.35 -18.66
C PRO A 42 2.93 -4.67 -18.89
N LEU A 43 3.26 -5.94 -19.12
CA LEU A 43 4.61 -6.33 -19.54
C LEU A 43 4.97 -5.67 -20.88
N GLN A 44 6.16 -5.08 -20.98
CA GLN A 44 6.63 -4.53 -22.26
C GLN A 44 7.10 -5.66 -23.16
N SER A 45 6.44 -5.82 -24.29
CA SER A 45 6.89 -6.73 -25.35
C SER A 45 7.85 -5.96 -26.26
N GLY A 46 9.15 -6.24 -26.15
CA GLY A 46 10.16 -5.74 -27.08
C GLY A 46 11.05 -4.63 -26.56
N ALA A 47 12.15 -5.01 -25.91
CA ALA A 47 13.40 -4.28 -26.02
C ALA A 47 14.36 -5.19 -26.81
N GLY A 48 14.63 -4.83 -28.07
CA GLY A 48 15.53 -5.56 -28.96
C GLY A 48 17.00 -5.44 -28.54
N GLY A 49 17.34 -6.02 -27.39
CA GLY A 49 18.70 -6.14 -26.87
C GLY A 49 19.05 -7.60 -26.56
N ALA A 50 20.31 -7.86 -26.22
CA ALA A 50 20.85 -9.20 -25.94
C ALA A 50 20.22 -9.94 -24.73
N ALA A 51 19.20 -9.37 -24.09
CA ALA A 51 18.39 -9.94 -23.02
C ALA A 51 16.89 -9.94 -23.39
N ALA A 52 16.55 -10.27 -24.64
CA ALA A 52 15.16 -10.38 -25.06
C ALA A 52 14.44 -11.49 -24.28
N ILE A 53 13.39 -11.12 -23.54
CA ILE A 53 12.53 -12.06 -22.83
C ILE A 53 11.77 -12.88 -23.87
N GLN A 54 11.97 -14.20 -23.90
CA GLN A 54 11.23 -15.08 -24.78
C GLN A 54 9.84 -15.35 -24.19
N ALA A 55 8.80 -15.08 -24.98
CA ALA A 55 7.44 -15.41 -24.60
C ALA A 55 7.26 -16.94 -24.52
N TYR A 56 6.66 -17.41 -23.43
CA TYR A 56 6.29 -18.82 -23.29
C TYR A 56 4.93 -19.08 -23.93
N THR A 57 4.88 -20.02 -24.87
CA THR A 57 3.63 -20.44 -25.50
C THR A 57 3.03 -21.61 -24.73
N LEU A 58 1.83 -21.39 -24.18
CA LEU A 58 1.06 -22.44 -23.51
C LEU A 58 0.58 -23.49 -24.52
N SER A 59 0.62 -24.76 -24.13
CA SER A 59 -0.10 -25.81 -24.88
C SER A 59 -1.62 -25.67 -24.68
N SER A 60 -2.41 -26.33 -25.55
CA SER A 60 -3.87 -26.33 -25.45
C SER A 60 -4.43 -26.96 -24.16
N THR A 61 -3.62 -27.78 -23.48
CA THR A 61 -3.97 -28.42 -22.20
C THR A 61 -3.37 -27.68 -21.00
N GLN A 62 -2.83 -26.48 -21.20
CA GLN A 62 -2.24 -25.67 -20.13
C GLN A 62 -2.96 -24.34 -19.96
N ARG A 63 -3.01 -23.89 -18.71
CA ARG A 63 -3.46 -22.55 -18.33
C ARG A 63 -2.48 -21.97 -17.32
N PHE A 64 -2.12 -20.72 -17.52
CA PHE A 64 -1.46 -19.93 -16.50
C PHE A 64 -2.51 -19.16 -15.68
N ARG A 65 -2.54 -19.40 -14.37
CA ARG A 65 -3.36 -18.67 -13.41
C ARG A 65 -2.53 -17.52 -12.83
N MET A 66 -3.05 -16.29 -12.93
CA MET A 66 -2.41 -15.11 -12.36
C MET A 66 -2.40 -15.17 -10.82
N PRO A 67 -1.38 -14.61 -10.16
CA PRO A 67 -1.41 -14.44 -8.73
C PRO A 67 -2.52 -13.44 -8.35
N ARG A 68 -3.21 -13.69 -7.23
CA ARG A 68 -4.25 -12.80 -6.72
C ARG A 68 -3.86 -12.25 -5.36
N ALA A 69 -3.96 -10.95 -5.17
CA ALA A 69 -3.63 -10.33 -3.89
C ALA A 69 -4.57 -10.83 -2.78
N VAL A 70 -3.97 -11.32 -1.68
CA VAL A 70 -4.63 -11.62 -0.41
C VAL A 70 -4.47 -10.45 0.55
N ARG A 71 -3.27 -9.85 0.56
CA ARG A 71 -2.95 -8.63 1.27
C ARG A 71 -2.14 -7.72 0.34
N SER A 72 -2.61 -6.50 0.17
CA SER A 72 -1.98 -5.52 -0.71
C SER A 72 -2.20 -4.10 -0.19
N ASP A 73 -1.91 -3.89 1.10
CA ASP A 73 -2.05 -2.58 1.73
C ASP A 73 -1.24 -1.54 0.95
N THR A 74 -1.88 -0.44 0.56
CA THR A 74 -1.25 0.60 -0.24
C THR A 74 -0.14 1.28 0.58
N PRO A 75 1.05 1.53 0.00
CA PRO A 75 2.08 2.30 0.66
C PRO A 75 1.55 3.68 1.05
N ALA A 76 1.95 4.20 2.21
CA ALA A 76 1.54 5.51 2.69
C ALA A 76 2.75 6.25 3.27
N LEU A 77 2.82 7.58 3.05
CA LEU A 77 3.89 8.35 3.67
C LEU A 77 3.76 8.31 5.19
N PRO A 78 4.88 8.17 5.91
CA PRO A 78 4.84 8.21 7.36
C PRO A 78 4.25 9.55 7.86
N PRO A 79 3.54 9.56 8.99
CA PRO A 79 3.01 10.78 9.59
C PRO A 79 4.07 11.85 9.85
N GLU A 80 5.28 11.42 10.19
CA GLU A 80 6.48 12.22 10.42
C GLU A 80 7.22 12.67 9.14
N SER A 81 6.68 12.37 7.96
CA SER A 81 7.27 12.83 6.69
C SER A 81 7.33 14.37 6.68
N PRO A 82 8.50 14.97 6.34
CA PRO A 82 8.63 16.43 6.26
C PRO A 82 7.93 17.01 5.02
N ARG A 83 7.37 16.17 4.13
CA ARG A 83 6.72 16.59 2.89
C ARG A 83 5.41 17.30 3.17
N GLN A 84 5.45 18.62 2.99
CA GLN A 84 4.28 19.48 3.06
C GLN A 84 3.50 19.52 1.74
N THR A 85 4.19 19.34 0.61
CA THR A 85 3.62 19.31 -0.74
C THR A 85 4.38 18.31 -1.60
N LEU A 86 3.68 17.64 -2.49
CA LEU A 86 4.25 16.73 -3.48
C LEU A 86 3.32 16.73 -4.69
N ALA A 87 3.80 17.20 -5.84
CA ALA A 87 3.09 17.03 -7.10
C ALA A 87 2.94 15.54 -7.42
N PRO A 88 1.94 15.11 -8.22
CA PRO A 88 1.77 13.71 -8.60
C PRO A 88 3.08 13.07 -9.06
N THR A 89 3.61 12.16 -8.26
CA THR A 89 4.94 11.55 -8.43
C THR A 89 4.81 10.04 -8.47
N THR A 90 5.13 9.45 -9.63
CA THR A 90 4.97 8.01 -9.87
C THR A 90 6.26 7.25 -9.58
N VAL A 91 6.23 6.34 -8.61
CA VAL A 91 7.30 5.39 -8.33
C VAL A 91 6.89 4.02 -8.86
N CYS A 92 7.73 3.44 -9.72
CA CYS A 92 7.49 2.11 -10.26
C CYS A 92 8.47 1.09 -9.69
N VAL A 93 7.98 -0.14 -9.49
CA VAL A 93 8.77 -1.26 -8.98
C VAL A 93 8.39 -2.57 -9.67
N GLN A 94 9.32 -3.51 -9.69
CA GLN A 94 9.10 -4.91 -9.97
C GLN A 94 8.94 -5.66 -8.65
N VAL A 95 7.79 -6.29 -8.45
CA VAL A 95 7.48 -7.13 -7.29
C VAL A 95 7.73 -8.57 -7.68
N ILE A 96 8.76 -9.17 -7.07
CA ILE A 96 9.21 -10.53 -7.38
C ILE A 96 8.61 -11.46 -6.34
N LEU A 97 7.69 -12.31 -6.80
CA LEU A 97 6.97 -13.26 -5.97
C LEU A 97 7.66 -14.62 -6.01
N THR A 98 7.73 -15.26 -4.85
CA THR A 98 8.08 -16.67 -4.72
C THR A 98 6.96 -17.57 -5.26
N ALA A 99 7.26 -18.86 -5.44
CA ALA A 99 6.28 -19.85 -5.88
C ALA A 99 5.14 -20.07 -4.85
N ASP A 100 5.32 -19.70 -3.58
CA ASP A 100 4.29 -19.71 -2.53
C ASP A 100 3.53 -18.36 -2.42
N GLY A 101 3.79 -17.41 -3.31
CA GLY A 101 3.04 -16.16 -3.40
C GLY A 101 3.47 -15.08 -2.39
N ALA A 102 4.58 -15.28 -1.69
CA ALA A 102 5.18 -14.25 -0.84
C ALA A 102 6.03 -13.28 -1.68
N VAL A 103 6.17 -12.03 -1.24
CA VAL A 103 7.10 -11.09 -1.88
C VAL A 103 8.53 -11.42 -1.46
N GLN A 104 9.35 -11.85 -2.41
CA GLN A 104 10.78 -12.09 -2.19
C GLN A 104 11.58 -10.80 -2.23
N ARG A 105 11.28 -9.94 -3.22
CA ARG A 105 12.06 -8.74 -3.49
C ARG A 105 11.21 -7.70 -4.22
N VAL A 106 11.58 -6.44 -4.04
CA VAL A 106 11.01 -5.28 -4.74
C VAL A 106 12.15 -4.53 -5.39
N ASP A 107 12.23 -4.50 -6.72
CA ASP A 107 13.31 -3.83 -7.44
C ASP A 107 12.78 -2.56 -8.12
N PRO A 108 13.54 -1.45 -8.16
CA PRO A 108 13.09 -0.25 -8.87
C PRO A 108 12.91 -0.54 -10.37
N LEU A 109 11.90 0.06 -10.98
CA LEU A 109 11.62 -0.03 -12.41
C LEU A 109 11.71 1.37 -13.03
N SER A 110 12.52 1.54 -14.08
CA SER A 110 12.76 2.84 -14.72
C SER A 110 12.79 2.78 -16.24
N ASP A 111 12.34 1.68 -16.84
CA ASP A 111 12.34 1.44 -18.30
C ASP A 111 11.14 2.09 -19.02
N ARG A 112 10.39 2.93 -18.32
CA ARG A 112 9.22 3.66 -18.82
C ARG A 112 9.32 5.13 -18.45
N ASP A 113 8.80 5.98 -19.34
CA ASP A 113 8.81 7.44 -19.16
C ASP A 113 8.15 7.86 -17.84
N GLU A 114 7.03 7.24 -17.50
CA GLU A 114 6.26 7.47 -16.27
C GLU A 114 6.96 6.99 -14.99
N CYS A 115 8.08 6.27 -15.11
CA CYS A 115 8.80 5.64 -14.01
C CYS A 115 10.14 6.31 -13.70
N GLY A 116 10.43 7.47 -14.26
CA GLY A 116 11.71 8.18 -14.07
C GLY A 116 11.96 8.64 -12.62
N ALA A 117 10.92 8.88 -11.83
CA ALA A 117 11.06 9.41 -10.48
C ALA A 117 11.84 8.48 -9.54
N VAL A 118 11.87 7.18 -9.82
CA VAL A 118 12.61 6.19 -9.00
C VAL A 118 14.12 6.38 -9.05
N LEU A 119 14.64 7.09 -10.06
CA LEU A 119 16.07 7.35 -10.25
C LEU A 119 16.55 8.60 -9.50
N LEU A 120 15.62 9.41 -9.01
CA LEU A 120 15.89 10.72 -8.42
C LEU A 120 16.15 10.59 -6.90
N PRO A 121 17.32 11.02 -6.38
CA PRO A 121 17.64 10.91 -4.96
C PRO A 121 16.63 11.60 -4.04
N GLU A 122 15.98 12.68 -4.50
CA GLU A 122 14.94 13.40 -3.78
C GLU A 122 13.65 12.61 -3.58
N HIS A 123 13.49 11.44 -4.21
CA HIS A 123 12.34 10.54 -4.07
C HIS A 123 12.71 9.19 -3.44
N ALA A 124 13.92 9.07 -2.88
CA ALA A 124 14.40 7.83 -2.27
C ALA A 124 13.52 7.35 -1.10
N ASP A 125 12.94 8.27 -0.33
CA ASP A 125 11.97 7.97 0.73
C ASP A 125 10.66 7.38 0.19
N LEU A 126 10.17 7.84 -0.98
CA LEU A 126 8.99 7.27 -1.62
C LEU A 126 9.24 5.79 -1.99
N LEU A 127 10.39 5.51 -2.61
CA LEU A 127 10.80 4.14 -2.93
C LEU A 127 10.95 3.27 -1.67
N GLN A 128 11.49 3.83 -0.58
CA GLN A 128 11.63 3.12 0.67
C GLN A 128 10.27 2.74 1.27
N VAL A 129 9.30 3.65 1.26
CA VAL A 129 7.92 3.43 1.72
C VAL A 129 7.23 2.36 0.88
N VAL A 130 7.34 2.45 -0.46
CA VAL A 130 6.83 1.42 -1.38
C VAL A 130 7.43 0.06 -1.04
N ARG A 131 8.76 -0.04 -0.93
CA ARG A 131 9.45 -1.29 -0.59
C ARG A 131 8.96 -1.86 0.74
N ALA A 132 8.89 -1.03 1.78
CA ALA A 132 8.48 -1.48 3.12
C ALA A 132 7.06 -2.06 3.13
N ALA A 133 6.11 -1.37 2.49
CA ALA A 133 4.72 -1.82 2.42
C ALA A 133 4.55 -3.06 1.53
N VAL A 134 5.13 -3.05 0.32
CA VAL A 134 5.00 -4.14 -0.64
C VAL A 134 5.67 -5.42 -0.15
N MET A 135 6.75 -5.33 0.62
CA MET A 135 7.36 -6.51 1.25
C MET A 135 6.43 -7.23 2.25
N GLN A 136 5.33 -6.60 2.68
CA GLN A 136 4.32 -7.22 3.55
C GLN A 136 3.14 -7.80 2.76
N TRP A 137 3.11 -7.65 1.44
CA TRP A 137 2.03 -8.19 0.62
C TRP A 137 2.08 -9.72 0.57
N GLN A 138 0.92 -10.30 0.32
CA GLN A 138 0.74 -11.74 0.16
C GLN A 138 -0.20 -12.02 -0.99
N PHE A 139 0.11 -13.05 -1.76
CA PHE A 139 -0.69 -13.47 -2.90
C PHE A 139 -1.11 -14.93 -2.75
N VAL A 140 -2.26 -15.26 -3.35
CA VAL A 140 -2.50 -16.61 -3.86
C VAL A 140 -1.47 -16.82 -4.97
N PRO A 141 -0.68 -17.92 -4.93
CA PRO A 141 0.38 -18.14 -5.90
C PRO A 141 -0.11 -18.13 -7.34
N ALA A 142 0.72 -17.62 -8.25
CA ALA A 142 0.57 -17.94 -9.66
C ALA A 142 0.80 -19.45 -9.86
N ALA A 143 0.16 -20.04 -10.86
CA ALA A 143 0.32 -21.46 -11.12
C ALA A 143 0.17 -21.81 -12.59
N MET A 144 0.89 -22.84 -13.01
CA MET A 144 0.67 -23.56 -14.25
C MET A 144 -0.28 -24.73 -13.99
N CYS A 145 -1.42 -24.71 -14.64
CA CYS A 145 -2.47 -25.71 -14.48
C CYS A 145 -2.53 -26.55 -15.75
N THR A 146 -2.30 -27.86 -15.59
CA THR A 146 -2.25 -28.81 -16.70
C THR A 146 -3.47 -29.73 -16.64
N TYR A 147 -4.18 -29.84 -17.75
CA TYR A 147 -5.41 -30.60 -17.91
C TYR A 147 -5.15 -31.91 -18.65
N ALA A 148 -5.96 -32.93 -18.34
CA ALA A 148 -5.92 -34.16 -19.10
C ALA A 148 -6.34 -33.91 -20.57
N PRO A 149 -5.82 -34.68 -21.54
CA PRO A 149 -6.27 -34.58 -22.93
C PRO A 149 -7.80 -34.73 -23.04
N GLY A 150 -8.44 -33.79 -23.75
CA GLY A 150 -9.90 -33.77 -23.93
C GLY A 150 -10.70 -33.16 -22.77
N ALA A 151 -10.06 -32.78 -21.66
CA ALA A 151 -10.67 -31.98 -20.61
C ALA A 151 -10.42 -30.48 -20.88
N PRO A 152 -11.44 -29.70 -21.26
CA PRO A 152 -11.25 -28.28 -21.49
C PRO A 152 -10.96 -27.55 -20.16
N PRO A 153 -10.02 -26.58 -20.14
CA PRO A 153 -9.87 -25.68 -19.01
C PRO A 153 -11.16 -24.90 -18.73
N PRO A 154 -11.40 -24.47 -17.48
CA PRO A 154 -12.48 -23.54 -17.15
C PRO A 154 -12.40 -22.26 -17.98
N ALA A 155 -13.56 -21.61 -18.19
CA ALA A 155 -13.63 -20.32 -18.87
C ALA A 155 -13.02 -19.19 -18.02
N ASP A 156 -13.12 -19.30 -16.69
CA ASP A 156 -12.45 -18.39 -15.78
C ASP A 156 -10.93 -18.62 -15.83
N LEU A 157 -10.19 -17.56 -16.16
CA LEU A 157 -8.74 -17.59 -16.29
C LEU A 157 -8.04 -17.78 -14.94
N ASP A 158 -8.74 -17.44 -13.86
CA ASP A 158 -8.23 -17.49 -12.50
C ASP A 158 -8.52 -18.84 -11.79
N ASP A 159 -9.13 -19.78 -12.51
CA ASP A 159 -9.54 -21.09 -11.99
C ASP A 159 -8.68 -22.23 -12.56
N CYS A 160 -8.30 -23.16 -11.69
CA CYS A 160 -7.57 -24.38 -12.01
C CYS A 160 -8.35 -25.65 -11.65
N THR A 161 -9.63 -25.53 -11.34
CA THR A 161 -10.51 -26.66 -11.04
C THR A 161 -10.54 -27.62 -12.22
N GLY A 162 -10.44 -28.93 -11.93
CA GLY A 162 -10.39 -29.97 -12.97
C GLY A 162 -9.02 -30.16 -13.64
N SER A 163 -7.99 -29.43 -13.22
CA SER A 163 -6.62 -29.72 -13.64
C SER A 163 -6.11 -31.04 -13.03
N ALA A 164 -5.32 -31.78 -13.81
CA ALA A 164 -4.62 -32.97 -13.35
C ALA A 164 -3.39 -32.62 -12.51
N HIS A 165 -2.82 -31.43 -12.74
CA HIS A 165 -1.66 -30.94 -11.99
C HIS A 165 -1.70 -29.41 -11.88
N VAL A 166 -1.32 -28.89 -10.71
CA VAL A 166 -1.16 -27.47 -10.43
C VAL A 166 0.26 -27.25 -9.91
N GLU A 167 1.09 -26.60 -10.71
CA GLU A 167 2.47 -26.28 -10.38
C GLU A 167 2.58 -24.79 -10.03
N PRO A 168 2.96 -24.41 -8.80
CA PRO A 168 3.16 -23.02 -8.45
C PRO A 168 4.36 -22.41 -9.19
N VAL A 169 4.21 -21.18 -9.69
CA VAL A 169 5.23 -20.52 -10.53
C VAL A 169 5.66 -19.20 -9.90
N PRO A 170 6.96 -18.95 -9.69
CA PRO A 170 7.43 -17.62 -9.28
C PRO A 170 7.25 -16.62 -10.43
N VAL A 171 6.86 -15.39 -10.10
CA VAL A 171 6.52 -14.37 -11.08
C VAL A 171 7.03 -13.01 -10.69
N THR A 172 7.24 -12.15 -11.68
CA THR A 172 7.59 -10.74 -11.47
C THR A 172 6.45 -9.86 -11.99
N LEU A 173 5.90 -9.02 -11.13
CA LEU A 173 4.79 -8.13 -11.43
C LEU A 173 5.25 -6.67 -11.36
N PRO A 174 5.12 -5.87 -12.44
CA PRO A 174 5.43 -4.45 -12.38
C PRO A 174 4.24 -3.66 -11.81
N PHE A 175 4.51 -2.78 -10.84
CA PHE A 175 3.54 -1.89 -10.22
C PHE A 175 3.99 -0.44 -10.32
N ALA A 176 3.03 0.48 -10.39
CA ALA A 176 3.23 1.91 -10.28
C ALA A 176 2.40 2.47 -9.13
N PHE A 177 3.03 3.34 -8.34
CA PHE A 177 2.45 4.04 -7.20
C PHE A 177 2.57 5.54 -7.41
N THR A 178 1.46 6.27 -7.51
CA THR A 178 1.47 7.72 -7.66
C THR A 178 1.19 8.38 -6.32
N PHE A 179 2.20 9.04 -5.76
CA PHE A 179 2.06 9.82 -4.53
C PHE A 179 1.68 11.26 -4.86
N GLU A 180 0.76 11.82 -4.08
CA GLU A 180 0.43 13.24 -4.13
C GLU A 180 0.18 13.75 -2.70
N VAL A 181 0.82 14.88 -2.35
CA VAL A 181 0.60 15.56 -1.08
C VAL A 181 0.12 16.97 -1.35
N ARG A 182 -1.07 17.29 -0.86
CA ARG A 182 -1.65 18.63 -0.95
C ARG A 182 -1.75 19.27 0.43
N GLN A 183 -1.55 20.58 0.47
CA GLN A 183 -1.93 21.39 1.62
C GLN A 183 -3.42 21.74 1.49
N GLY A 184 -4.25 21.29 2.43
CA GLY A 184 -5.69 21.51 2.39
C GLY A 184 -6.33 21.48 3.78
N LYS A 185 -7.05 22.55 4.15
CA LYS A 185 -7.97 22.55 5.30
C LYS A 185 -9.26 21.82 4.91
N ALA A 186 -9.45 20.59 5.37
CA ALA A 186 -10.76 19.94 5.29
C ALA A 186 -11.76 20.63 6.24
N SER A 187 -12.64 21.47 5.73
CA SER A 187 -13.76 22.03 6.50
C SER A 187 -15.05 21.28 6.16
N VAL A 188 -15.55 20.49 7.11
CA VAL A 188 -16.85 19.80 7.00
C VAL A 188 -17.93 20.72 7.54
N ARG A 189 -18.86 21.19 6.69
CA ARG A 189 -20.13 21.75 7.15
C ARG A 189 -21.13 20.60 7.30
N PRO A 190 -21.77 20.41 8.47
CA PRO A 190 -22.89 19.49 8.57
C PRO A 190 -24.03 20.02 7.69
N GLY A 191 -24.43 19.24 6.69
CA GLY A 191 -25.67 19.49 5.95
C GLY A 191 -26.84 19.27 6.90
N GLN A 192 -27.64 20.29 7.15
CA GLN A 192 -28.97 20.12 7.73
C GLN A 192 -29.81 19.30 6.75
N VAL A 193 -30.37 18.20 7.24
CA VAL A 193 -31.43 17.46 6.56
C VAL A 193 -32.75 18.09 6.99
N GLU A 194 -33.49 18.67 6.04
CA GLU A 194 -34.93 18.96 6.18
C GLU A 194 -35.76 17.72 5.87
#